data_AF-A0A7W0MWE6-F1
#
_entry.id   AF-A0A7W0MWE6-F1
#
_cell.length_a   1.000
_cell.length_b   1.000
_cell.length_c   1.000
_cell.angle_alpha   90.00
_cell.angle_beta   90.00
_cell.angle_gamma   90.00
#
_symmetry.space_group_name_H-M   'P 1'
#
loop_
_entity.id
_entity.type
_entity.pdbx_description
1 polymer ?
#
loop_
_entity_poly.entity_id
_entity_poly.type
_entity_poly.pdbx_seq_one_letter_code
_entity_poly.pdbx_strand_id
1 'polypeptide(L)'
;GKHRGTDLLDGTVTLPLILARERDAELAAVDLRAVVTPEQAAALCDRIGATGALARARARALAMVVDAKELLGTMDLAASQHRALDLVADSVVDRYA
;
A
#
# COMPACT_ATOMS: atom_id res chain seq x y z
N GLY A 1 8.14 -17.62 -4.23
CA GLY A 1 7.69 -16.26 -3.89
C GLY A 1 7.58 -15.45 -5.16
N LYS A 2 6.58 -14.57 -5.30
CA LYS A 2 6.51 -13.67 -6.45
C LYS A 2 7.77 -12.79 -6.50
N HIS A 3 8.24 -12.46 -7.70
CA HIS A 3 9.36 -11.54 -7.88
C HIS A 3 8.99 -10.16 -7.29
N ARG A 4 9.93 -9.52 -6.60
CA ARG A 4 9.70 -8.15 -6.09
C ARG A 4 9.47 -7.22 -7.28
N GLY A 5 8.45 -6.36 -7.19
CA GLY A 5 8.09 -5.45 -8.28
C GLY A 5 7.20 -6.07 -9.37
N THR A 6 6.53 -7.20 -9.11
CA THR A 6 5.51 -7.76 -10.03
C THR A 6 4.50 -6.70 -10.47
N ASP A 7 3.98 -5.88 -9.55
CA ASP A 7 3.03 -4.83 -9.91
C ASP A 7 3.60 -3.86 -10.96
N LEU A 8 4.89 -3.54 -10.87
CA LEU A 8 5.56 -2.66 -11.85
C LEU A 8 5.71 -3.34 -13.20
N LEU A 9 6.05 -4.63 -13.22
CA LEU A 9 6.13 -5.44 -14.44
C LEU A 9 4.78 -5.62 -15.13
N ASP A 10 3.72 -5.69 -14.34
CA ASP A 10 2.33 -5.79 -14.81
C ASP A 10 1.78 -4.41 -15.23
N GLY A 11 2.58 -3.34 -15.12
CA GLY A 11 2.16 -1.97 -15.44
C GLY A 11 1.17 -1.36 -14.44
N THR A 12 1.01 -1.98 -13.26
CA THR A 12 0.13 -1.52 -12.21
C THR A 12 0.72 -0.31 -11.48
N VAL A 13 -0.04 0.77 -11.42
CA VAL A 13 0.33 1.97 -10.66
C VAL A 13 -0.24 1.88 -9.25
N THR A 14 0.61 1.57 -8.29
CA THR A 14 0.23 1.44 -6.87
C THR A 14 0.42 2.76 -6.10
N LEU A 15 -0.23 2.88 -4.94
CA LEU A 15 -0.12 4.07 -4.10
C LEU A 15 1.33 4.45 -3.74
N PRO A 16 2.24 3.53 -3.36
CA PRO A 16 3.64 3.89 -3.12
C PRO A 16 4.31 4.58 -4.31
N LEU A 17 4.04 4.13 -5.56
CA LEU A 17 4.59 4.77 -6.74
C LEU A 17 4.03 6.18 -6.95
N ILE A 18 2.72 6.37 -6.76
CA ILE A 18 2.06 7.69 -6.86
C ILE A 18 2.72 8.67 -5.87
N LEU A 19 2.84 8.27 -4.60
CA LEU A 19 3.42 9.10 -3.54
C LEU A 19 4.91 9.39 -3.73
N ALA A 20 5.66 8.47 -4.35
CA ALA A 20 7.07 8.66 -4.65
C ALA A 20 7.26 9.69 -5.78
N ARG A 21 6.42 9.65 -6.81
CA ARG A 21 6.46 10.59 -7.94
C ARG A 21 6.16 12.04 -7.55
N GLU A 22 5.40 12.26 -6.49
CA GLU A 22 5.19 13.60 -5.92
C GLU A 22 6.47 14.21 -5.33
N ARG A 23 7.49 13.39 -5.03
CA ARG A 23 8.68 13.77 -4.23
C ARG A 23 10.00 13.64 -4.99
N ASP A 24 10.04 12.76 -5.97
CA ASP A 24 11.22 12.49 -6.79
C ASP A 24 10.85 12.75 -8.26
N ALA A 25 11.40 13.83 -8.81
CA ALA A 25 11.16 14.26 -10.19
C ALA A 25 11.69 13.25 -11.22
N GLU A 26 12.75 12.52 -10.89
CA GLU A 26 13.26 11.48 -11.77
C GLU A 26 12.31 10.27 -11.78
N LEU A 27 11.75 9.88 -10.62
CA LEU A 27 10.69 8.86 -10.57
C LEU A 27 9.43 9.29 -11.32
N ALA A 28 9.09 10.58 -11.28
CA ALA A 28 8.00 11.15 -12.06
C ALA A 28 8.24 11.01 -13.58
N ALA A 29 9.50 11.12 -14.02
CA ALA A 29 9.91 11.02 -15.41
C ALA A 29 10.08 9.58 -15.94
N VAL A 30 10.12 8.56 -15.06
CA VAL A 30 10.26 7.16 -15.49
C VAL A 30 9.09 6.75 -16.40
N ASP A 31 9.39 6.22 -17.59
CA ASP A 31 8.40 5.48 -18.38
C ASP A 31 8.27 4.05 -17.84
N LEU A 32 7.13 3.75 -17.22
CA LEU A 32 6.87 2.42 -16.65
C LEU A 32 6.79 1.34 -17.72
N ARG A 33 6.47 1.68 -18.97
CA ARG A 33 6.43 0.71 -20.07
C ARG A 33 7.82 0.20 -20.45
N ALA A 34 8.88 0.92 -20.06
CA ALA A 34 10.26 0.52 -20.25
C ALA A 34 10.78 -0.40 -19.14
N VAL A 35 10.00 -0.64 -18.07
CA VAL A 35 10.34 -1.56 -16.98
C VAL A 35 9.87 -2.96 -17.36
N VAL A 36 10.76 -3.73 -17.95
CA VAL A 36 10.45 -5.05 -18.53
C VAL A 36 11.23 -6.20 -17.89
N THR A 37 12.20 -5.92 -17.03
CA THR A 37 12.96 -6.95 -16.30
C THR A 37 12.75 -6.89 -14.79
N PRO A 38 12.82 -8.03 -14.08
CA PRO A 38 12.75 -8.07 -12.62
C PRO A 38 13.80 -7.19 -11.93
N GLU A 39 14.99 -7.05 -12.49
CA GLU A 39 16.08 -6.23 -11.93
C GLU A 39 15.74 -4.74 -12.01
N GLN A 40 15.16 -4.29 -13.14
CA GLN A 40 14.67 -2.93 -13.29
C GLN A 40 13.54 -2.64 -12.30
N ALA A 41 12.59 -3.58 -12.16
CA ALA A 41 11.49 -3.45 -11.22
C ALA A 41 11.99 -3.40 -9.77
N ALA A 42 12.96 -4.24 -9.40
CA ALA A 42 13.56 -4.25 -8.07
C ALA A 42 14.29 -2.94 -7.76
N ALA A 43 15.11 -2.42 -8.69
CA ALA A 43 15.79 -1.14 -8.55
C ALA A 43 14.79 0.03 -8.40
N LEU A 44 13.68 -0.01 -9.15
CA LEU A 44 12.61 0.97 -9.02
C LEU A 44 11.90 0.87 -7.65
N CYS A 45 11.68 -0.34 -7.14
CA CYS A 45 11.18 -0.55 -5.78
C CYS A 45 12.11 0.04 -4.71
N ASP A 46 13.44 -0.08 -4.86
CA ASP A 46 14.41 0.51 -3.93
C ASP A 46 14.34 2.04 -3.95
N ARG A 47 14.27 2.64 -5.13
CA ARG A 47 14.10 4.09 -5.26
C ARG A 47 12.79 4.59 -4.65
N ILE A 48 11.68 3.91 -4.91
CA ILE A 48 10.38 4.21 -4.28
C ILE A 48 10.53 4.13 -2.74
N GLY A 49 11.20 3.09 -2.23
CA GLY A 49 11.49 2.95 -0.80
C GLY A 49 12.28 4.13 -0.23
N ALA A 50 13.31 4.60 -0.93
CA ALA A 50 14.15 5.72 -0.50
C ALA A 50 13.37 7.05 -0.35
N THR A 51 12.24 7.21 -1.05
CA THR A 51 11.37 8.39 -0.89
C THR A 51 10.54 8.40 0.41
N GLY A 52 10.51 7.28 1.14
CA GLY A 52 9.62 7.09 2.29
C GLY A 52 8.15 6.83 1.92
N ALA A 53 7.83 6.65 0.63
CA ALA A 53 6.47 6.41 0.17
C ALA A 53 5.82 5.15 0.77
N LEU A 54 6.61 4.10 1.05
CA LEU A 54 6.12 2.86 1.69
C LEU A 54 5.58 3.14 3.10
N ALA A 55 6.33 3.90 3.92
CA ALA A 55 5.90 4.26 5.27
C ALA A 55 4.63 5.12 5.24
N ARG A 56 4.52 6.04 4.28
CA ARG A 56 3.32 6.87 4.10
C ARG A 56 2.11 6.06 3.66
N ALA A 57 2.27 5.14 2.71
CA ALA A 57 1.21 4.24 2.30
C ALA A 57 0.72 3.38 3.47
N ARG A 58 1.65 2.85 4.28
CA ARG A 58 1.33 2.11 5.51
C ARG A 58 0.57 2.97 6.51
N ALA A 59 1.04 4.19 6.79
CA ALA A 59 0.35 5.10 7.70
C ALA A 59 -1.08 5.41 7.24
N ARG A 60 -1.29 5.57 5.92
CA ARG A 60 -2.63 5.76 5.34
C ARG A 60 -3.51 4.53 5.51
N ALA A 61 -2.98 3.33 5.30
CA ALA A 61 -3.73 2.10 5.52
C ALA A 61 -4.16 1.93 6.99
N LEU A 62 -3.25 2.24 7.93
CA LEU A 62 -3.56 2.20 9.37
C LEU A 62 -4.63 3.23 9.76
N ALA A 63 -4.55 4.46 9.22
CA ALA A 63 -5.56 5.48 9.45
C ALA A 63 -6.95 5.02 8.97
N MET A 64 -7.03 4.39 7.78
CA MET A 64 -8.31 3.84 7.28
C MET A 64 -8.89 2.76 8.19
N VAL A 65 -8.04 1.94 8.83
CA VAL A 65 -8.50 0.95 9.81
C VAL A 65 -9.05 1.63 11.05
N VAL A 66 -8.36 2.65 11.58
CA VAL A 66 -8.85 3.44 12.71
C VAL A 66 -10.22 4.05 12.39
N ASP A 67 -10.33 4.76 11.27
CA ASP A 67 -11.58 5.39 10.82
C ASP A 67 -12.71 4.35 10.68
N ALA A 68 -12.39 3.15 10.16
CA ALA A 68 -13.37 2.07 10.03
C ALA A 68 -13.85 1.56 11.39
N LYS A 69 -12.96 1.39 12.38
CA LYS A 69 -13.31 0.94 13.72
C LYS A 69 -14.16 1.98 14.47
N GLU A 70 -13.83 3.26 14.30
CA GLU A 70 -14.66 4.36 14.82
C GLU A 70 -16.06 4.33 14.22
N LEU A 71 -16.16 4.14 12.90
CA LEU A 71 -17.46 4.02 12.23
C LEU A 71 -18.26 2.81 12.74
N LEU A 72 -17.63 1.65 12.92
CA LEU A 72 -18.30 0.46 13.49
C LEU A 72 -18.91 0.73 14.86
N GLY A 73 -18.23 1.51 15.71
CA GLY A 73 -18.74 1.89 17.02
C GLY A 73 -20.01 2.75 16.99
N THR A 74 -20.31 3.38 15.84
CA THR A 74 -21.54 4.18 15.65
C THR A 74 -22.70 3.40 15.05
N MET A 75 -22.47 2.16 14.59
CA MET A 75 -23.47 1.36 13.91
C MET A 75 -24.31 0.53 14.90
N ASP A 76 -25.61 0.41 14.61
CA ASP A 76 -26.48 -0.52 15.34
C ASP A 76 -26.26 -1.95 14.81
N LEU A 77 -25.33 -2.65 15.45
CA LEU A 77 -24.92 -4.01 15.12
C LEU A 77 -25.07 -4.94 16.32
N ALA A 78 -25.41 -6.20 16.07
CA ALA A 78 -25.33 -7.20 17.11
C ALA A 78 -23.87 -7.31 17.61
N ALA A 79 -23.67 -7.49 18.91
CA ALA A 79 -22.34 -7.51 19.52
C ALA A 79 -21.40 -8.57 18.91
N SER A 80 -21.94 -9.69 18.41
CA SER A 80 -21.18 -10.71 17.69
C SER A 80 -20.68 -10.22 16.32
N GLN A 81 -21.51 -9.48 15.58
CA GLN A 81 -21.16 -8.90 14.27
C GLN A 81 -20.11 -7.80 14.43
N HIS A 82 -20.29 -6.92 15.42
CA HIS A 82 -19.29 -5.88 15.72
C HIS A 82 -17.93 -6.50 16.02
N ARG A 83 -17.86 -7.52 16.90
CA ARG A 83 -16.60 -8.21 17.21
C ARG A 83 -15.98 -8.88 15.98
N ALA A 84 -16.79 -9.50 15.12
CA ALA A 84 -16.28 -10.13 13.91
C ALA A 84 -15.64 -9.11 12.95
N LEU A 85 -16.28 -7.96 12.75
CA LEU A 85 -15.76 -6.89 11.89
C LEU A 85 -14.51 -6.23 12.48
N ASP A 86 -14.46 -6.06 13.80
CA ASP A 86 -13.28 -5.55 14.51
C ASP A 86 -12.05 -6.44 14.28
N LEU A 87 -12.20 -7.76 14.40
CA LEU A 87 -11.14 -8.73 14.13
C LEU A 87 -10.67 -8.72 12.68
N VAL A 88 -11.60 -8.53 11.73
CA VAL A 88 -11.24 -8.39 10.31
C VAL A 88 -10.41 -7.13 10.10
N ALA A 89 -10.81 -6.00 10.69
CA ALA A 89 -10.11 -4.72 10.58
C ALA A 89 -8.67 -4.80 11.11
N ASP A 90 -8.44 -5.51 12.21
CA ASP A 90 -7.08 -5.71 12.73
C ASP A 90 -6.26 -6.64 11.79
N SER A 91 -6.88 -7.74 11.33
CA SER A 91 -6.19 -8.73 10.49
C SER A 91 -5.66 -8.20 9.15
N VAL A 92 -6.30 -7.17 8.56
CA VAL A 92 -5.92 -6.65 7.24
C VAL A 92 -4.62 -5.86 7.26
N VAL A 93 -4.24 -5.29 8.41
CA VAL A 93 -2.98 -4.55 8.58
C VAL A 93 -1.88 -5.37 9.25
N ASP A 94 -2.24 -6.40 10.03
CA ASP A 94 -1.28 -7.29 10.67
C ASP A 94 -0.60 -8.27 9.69
N ARG A 95 -1.21 -8.57 8.54
CA ARG A 95 -0.68 -9.54 7.55
C ARG A 95 0.70 -9.20 6.99
N TYR A 96 1.19 -7.98 7.20
CA TYR A 96 2.44 -7.48 6.63
C TYR A 96 3.38 -6.85 7.69
N ALA A 97 3.17 -7.17 8.98
CA ALA A 97 4.06 -6.80 10.09
C ALA A 97 5.25 -7.76 10.22
#